data_AF-A0A1I3XB75-F1
#
_entry.id   AF-A0A1I3XB75-F1
#
_cell.length_a   1.000
_cell.length_b   1.000
_cell.length_c   1.000
_cell.angle_alpha   90.00
_cell.angle_beta   90.00
_cell.angle_gamma   90.00
#
_symmetry.space_group_name_H-M   'P 1'
#
loop_
_entity.id
_entity.type
_entity.pdbx_description
1 polymer ?
#
loop_
_entity_poly.entity_id
_entity_poly.type
_entity_poly.pdbx_seq_one_letter_code
_entity_poly.pdbx_strand_id
1 'polypeptide(L)'
;MTLPGLPDGARFDLIMADPPWQFQTRSQKGVTSKGAGGQYSCMSLDDIKAMPIASIAAPDCLLWLWATNPMLPQAFEVMDAWGFEFKTAGHWA
;
A
#
# COMPACT_ATOMS: atom_id res chain seq x y z
N MET A 1 2.49 4.20 -16.13
CA MET A 1 2.65 5.44 -15.34
C MET A 1 3.98 5.33 -14.61
N THR A 2 4.83 6.34 -14.56
CA THR A 2 6.07 6.34 -13.77
C THR A 2 5.82 7.10 -12.46
N LEU A 3 6.48 6.70 -11.37
CA LEU A 3 6.40 7.47 -10.14
C LEU A 3 7.18 8.78 -10.31
N PRO A 4 6.57 9.95 -10.05
CA PRO A 4 7.23 11.23 -10.24
C PRO A 4 8.37 11.41 -9.22
N GLY A 5 9.44 12.09 -9.63
CA GLY A 5 10.54 12.47 -8.73
C GLY A 5 11.62 11.40 -8.54
N LEU A 6 11.57 10.29 -9.27
CA LEU A 6 12.62 9.28 -9.27
C LEU A 6 13.58 9.46 -10.46
N PRO A 7 14.88 9.14 -10.31
CA PRO A 7 15.80 9.08 -11.43
C PRO A 7 15.34 8.06 -12.48
N ASP A 8 15.59 8.37 -13.75
CA ASP A 8 15.28 7.46 -14.85
C ASP A 8 15.99 6.11 -14.66
N GLY A 9 15.23 5.02 -14.75
CA GLY A 9 15.75 3.66 -14.59
C GLY A 9 16.08 3.28 -13.15
N ALA A 10 15.75 4.09 -12.14
CA ALA A 10 15.96 3.73 -10.75
C ALA A 10 15.28 2.40 -10.41
N ARG A 11 16.02 1.57 -9.67
CA ARG A 11 15.57 0.29 -9.12
C ARG A 11 16.02 0.26 -7.66
N PHE A 12 15.14 -0.18 -6.77
CA PHE A 12 15.41 -0.20 -5.34
C PHE A 12 15.41 -1.64 -4.83
N ASP A 13 16.36 -1.94 -3.96
CA ASP A 13 16.44 -3.22 -3.25
C ASP A 13 15.49 -3.26 -2.04
N LEU A 14 14.99 -2.09 -1.59
CA LEU A 14 14.02 -1.96 -0.51
C LEU A 14 12.96 -0.93 -0.89
N ILE A 15 11.69 -1.32 -0.81
CA ILE A 15 10.54 -0.42 -0.93
C ILE A 15 9.75 -0.48 0.36
N MET A 16 9.55 0.67 1.00
CA MET A 16 8.63 0.80 2.12
C MET A 16 7.40 1.57 1.66
N ALA A 17 6.22 0.96 1.83
CA ALA A 17 4.96 1.52 1.38
C ALA A 17 3.93 1.55 2.51
N ASP A 18 3.23 2.68 2.63
CA ASP A 18 2.04 2.85 3.47
C ASP A 18 0.89 3.40 2.63
N PRO A 19 0.11 2.53 1.97
CA PRO A 19 -0.97 2.97 1.10
C PRO A 19 -2.08 3.69 1.88
N PRO A 20 -2.72 4.71 1.30
CA PRO A 20 -3.82 5.42 1.94
C PRO A 20 -5.12 4.59 1.89
N TRP A 21 -5.18 3.56 2.73
CA TRP A 21 -6.23 2.56 2.78
C TRP A 21 -7.62 3.17 2.98
N GLN A 22 -8.55 2.88 2.06
CA GLN A 22 -9.95 3.20 2.25
C GLN A 22 -10.64 2.17 3.16
N PHE A 23 -10.71 2.47 4.46
CA PHE A 23 -11.41 1.63 5.44
C PHE A 23 -12.90 1.99 5.52
N GLN A 24 -13.78 1.03 5.29
CA GLN A 24 -15.22 1.22 5.50
C GLN A 24 -15.57 1.12 6.99
N THR A 25 -16.09 2.20 7.56
CA THR A 25 -16.57 2.22 8.95
C THR A 25 -17.98 1.62 9.01
N ARG A 26 -18.24 0.74 10.00
CA ARG A 26 -19.58 0.13 10.22
C ARG A 26 -20.64 1.11 10.75
N SER A 27 -20.27 2.34 11.05
CA SER A 27 -21.15 3.34 11.65
C SER A 27 -21.90 4.13 10.56
N GLN A 28 -23.21 4.26 10.70
CA GLN A 28 -24.05 5.12 9.84
C GLN A 28 -23.62 6.60 9.85
N LYS A 29 -22.80 7.04 10.83
CA LYS A 29 -22.24 8.40 10.87
C LYS A 29 -21.12 8.66 9.83
N GLY A 30 -20.80 7.69 8.97
CA GLY A 30 -19.84 7.86 7.88
C GLY A 30 -18.38 7.98 8.34
N VAL A 31 -17.55 8.54 7.45
CA VAL A 31 -16.14 8.88 7.73
C VAL A 31 -16.11 9.98 8.79
N THR A 32 -15.61 9.65 9.98
CA THR A 32 -15.43 10.65 11.05
C THR A 32 -14.12 11.41 10.85
N SER A 33 -14.00 12.61 11.42
CA SER A 33 -12.74 13.37 11.41
C SER A 33 -11.56 12.63 12.06
N LYS A 34 -11.81 11.56 12.82
CA LYS A 34 -10.77 10.71 13.43
C LYS A 34 -10.35 9.53 12.54
N GLY A 35 -11.09 9.22 11.48
CA GLY A 35 -10.76 8.15 10.54
C GLY A 35 -9.82 8.62 9.44
N ALA A 36 -9.15 7.69 8.77
CA ALA A 36 -8.20 7.96 7.68
C ALA A 36 -8.78 8.93 6.63
N GLY A 37 -10.00 8.66 6.14
CA GLY A 37 -10.67 9.52 5.15
C GLY A 37 -11.06 10.93 5.64
N GLY A 38 -10.96 11.20 6.94
CA GLY A 38 -11.16 12.54 7.52
C GLY A 38 -9.85 13.30 7.74
N GLN A 39 -8.70 12.63 7.64
CA GLN A 39 -7.35 13.21 7.83
C GLN A 39 -6.62 13.39 6.50
N TYR A 40 -6.80 12.46 5.56
CA TYR A 40 -6.19 12.49 4.23
C TYR A 40 -7.08 11.81 3.19
N SER A 41 -6.83 12.10 1.91
CA SER A 41 -7.55 11.45 0.81
C SER A 41 -7.13 9.98 0.73
N CYS A 42 -8.10 9.08 0.83
CA CYS A 42 -7.90 7.64 0.66
C CYS A 42 -7.99 7.24 -0.81
N MET A 43 -7.32 6.16 -1.19
CA MET A 43 -7.40 5.57 -2.52
C MET A 43 -8.24 4.29 -2.49
N SER A 44 -8.88 3.98 -3.62
CA SER A 44 -9.51 2.67 -3.79
C SER A 44 -8.43 1.58 -3.83
N LEU A 45 -8.81 0.34 -3.51
CA LEU A 45 -7.88 -0.78 -3.57
C LEU A 45 -7.31 -0.98 -4.99
N ASP A 46 -8.14 -0.77 -6.01
CA ASP A 46 -7.72 -0.93 -7.41
C ASP A 46 -6.72 0.16 -7.82
N ASP A 47 -6.89 1.40 -7.35
CA ASP A 47 -5.91 2.46 -7.60
C ASP A 47 -4.57 2.17 -6.92
N ILE A 48 -4.59 1.59 -5.71
CA ILE A 48 -3.37 1.18 -4.99
C ILE A 48 -2.66 0.06 -5.77
N LYS A 49 -3.40 -0.96 -6.21
CA LYS A 49 -2.85 -2.07 -7.02
C LYS A 49 -2.27 -1.58 -8.35
N ALA A 50 -2.87 -0.57 -8.97
CA ALA A 50 -2.43 0.00 -10.24
C ALA A 50 -1.16 0.87 -10.14
N MET A 51 -0.66 1.14 -8.93
CA MET A 51 0.58 1.88 -8.75
C MET A 51 1.76 1.12 -9.40
N PRO A 52 2.67 1.81 -10.10
CA PRO A 52 3.74 1.18 -10.88
C PRO A 52 4.94 0.76 -10.01
N ILE A 53 4.69 0.16 -8.84
CA ILE A 53 5.73 -0.22 -7.86
C ILE A 53 6.66 -1.29 -8.45
N ALA A 54 6.10 -2.28 -9.15
CA ALA A 54 6.88 -3.31 -9.85
C ALA A 54 7.92 -2.72 -10.81
N SER A 55 7.66 -1.54 -11.40
CA SER A 55 8.58 -0.92 -12.36
C SER A 55 9.83 -0.33 -11.73
N ILE A 56 9.83 -0.12 -10.40
CA ILE A 56 10.96 0.44 -9.64
C ILE A 56 11.59 -0.58 -8.68
N ALA A 57 11.08 -1.80 -8.64
CA ALA A 57 11.64 -2.88 -7.82
C ALA A 57 12.82 -3.54 -8.54
N ALA A 58 13.96 -3.68 -7.84
CA ALA A 58 15.05 -4.54 -8.30
C ALA A 58 14.60 -6.02 -8.32
N PRO A 59 15.30 -6.94 -9.04
CA PRO A 59 14.94 -8.35 -9.06
C PRO A 59 14.84 -9.01 -7.67
N ASP A 60 15.75 -8.65 -6.76
CA ASP A 60 15.80 -9.13 -5.38
C ASP A 60 15.35 -8.03 -4.38
N CYS A 61 14.19 -7.43 -4.64
CA CYS A 61 13.66 -6.34 -3.83
C CYS A 61 12.87 -6.85 -2.61
N LEU A 62 13.10 -6.22 -1.45
CA LEU A 62 12.29 -6.37 -0.25
C LEU A 62 11.17 -5.33 -0.23
N LEU A 63 9.92 -5.77 -0.07
CA LEU A 63 8.78 -4.90 0.19
C LEU A 63 8.41 -4.92 1.67
N TRP A 64 8.42 -3.74 2.30
CA TRP A 64 7.82 -3.49 3.60
C TRP A 64 6.49 -2.77 3.41
N LEU A 65 5.38 -3.49 3.53
CA LEU A 65 4.03 -2.95 3.37
C LEU A 65 3.34 -2.74 4.71
N TRP A 66 2.97 -1.49 5.01
CA TRP A 66 2.15 -1.16 6.17
C TRP A 66 0.67 -1.40 5.87
N ALA A 67 0.02 -2.14 6.76
CA ALA A 67 -1.42 -2.36 6.72
C ALA A 67 -1.96 -2.44 8.14
N THR A 68 -3.20 -2.00 8.34
CA THR A 68 -3.93 -2.27 9.58
C THR A 68 -4.43 -3.71 9.57
N ASN A 69 -4.53 -4.38 10.73
CA ASN A 69 -4.97 -5.78 10.81
C ASN A 69 -6.25 -6.11 10.00
N PRO A 70 -7.30 -5.25 9.99
CA PRO A 70 -8.49 -5.51 9.18
C PRO A 70 -8.26 -5.45 7.67
N MET A 71 -7.19 -4.78 7.23
CA MET A 71 -6.83 -4.60 5.82
C MET A 71 -5.78 -5.60 5.34
N LEU A 72 -5.38 -6.58 6.17
CA LEU A 72 -4.40 -7.60 5.77
C LEU A 72 -4.80 -8.36 4.49
N PRO A 73 -6.07 -8.77 4.28
CA PRO A 73 -6.47 -9.42 3.02
C PRO A 73 -6.16 -8.55 1.80
N GLN A 74 -6.49 -7.26 1.86
CA GLN A 74 -6.25 -6.29 0.81
C GLN A 74 -4.75 -6.02 0.62
N ALA A 75 -3.97 -6.03 1.70
CA ALA A 75 -2.52 -5.90 1.63
C ALA A 75 -1.90 -7.09 0.89
N PHE A 76 -2.40 -8.32 1.08
CA PHE A 76 -1.96 -9.48 0.30
C PHE A 76 -2.28 -9.32 -1.19
N GLU A 77 -3.48 -8.84 -1.53
CA GLU A 77 -3.85 -8.53 -2.93
C GLU A 77 -2.93 -7.47 -3.57
N VAL A 78 -2.54 -6.45 -2.80
CA VAL A 78 -1.62 -5.41 -3.27
C VAL A 78 -0.22 -5.97 -3.50
N MET A 79 0.29 -6.79 -2.58
CA MET A 79 1.60 -7.43 -2.77
C MET A 79 1.62 -8.31 -4.02
N ASP A 80 0.58 -9.12 -4.24
CA ASP A 80 0.45 -9.96 -5.44
C ASP A 80 0.40 -9.11 -6.72
N ALA A 81 -0.42 -8.04 -6.74
CA ALA A 81 -0.52 -7.13 -7.88
C ALA A 81 0.81 -6.41 -8.20
N TRP A 82 1.62 -6.14 -7.19
CA TRP A 82 2.96 -5.54 -7.36
C TRP A 82 4.05 -6.57 -7.64
N GLY A 83 3.72 -7.87 -7.68
CA GLY A 83 4.65 -8.96 -7.99
C GLY A 83 5.51 -9.42 -6.82
N PHE A 84 5.07 -9.18 -5.57
CA PHE A 84 5.78 -9.60 -4.36
C PHE A 84 5.11 -10.82 -3.72
N GLU A 85 5.93 -11.73 -3.22
CA GLU A 85 5.48 -12.89 -2.45
C GLU A 85 5.54 -12.59 -0.94
N PHE A 86 4.45 -12.85 -0.22
CA PHE A 86 4.43 -12.71 1.23
C PHE A 86 5.35 -13.72 1.92
N LYS A 87 6.24 -13.25 2.81
CA LYS A 87 7.13 -14.10 3.61
C LYS A 87 6.86 -14.04 5.10
N THR A 88 6.63 -12.85 5.66
CA THR A 88 6.43 -12.65 7.11
C THR A 88 5.70 -11.34 7.39
N ALA A 89 5.12 -11.21 8.60
CA ALA A 89 4.48 -10.00 9.08
C ALA A 89 4.96 -9.66 10.50
N GLY A 90 5.15 -8.37 10.76
CA GLY A 90 5.41 -7.82 12.09
C GLY A 90 4.25 -6.96 12.56
N HIS A 91 3.93 -7.00 13.85
CA HIS A 91 2.93 -6.13 14.46
C HIS A 91 3.63 -5.08 15.32
N TRP A 92 3.21 -3.83 15.20
CA TRP A 92 3.64 -2.77 16.11
C TRP A 92 2.61 -2.63 17.24
N ALA A 93 3.08 -2.71 18.48
CA ALA A 93 2.29 -2.64 19.71
C ALA A 93 2.87 -1.58 20.66
#